data_AF-B4HXR9-F1
#
_entry.id   AF-B4HXR9-F1
#
_cell.length_a   1.000
_cell.length_b   1.000
_cell.length_c   1.000
_cell.angle_alpha   90.00
_cell.angle_beta   90.00
_cell.angle_gamma   90.00
#
_symmetry.space_group_name_H-M   'P 1'
#
loop_
_entity.id
_entity.type
_entity.pdbx_description
1 polymer ?
#
loop_
_entity_poly.entity_id
_entity_poly.type
_entity_poly.pdbx_seq_one_letter_code
_entity_poly.pdbx_strand_id
1 'polypeptide(L)'
;MVRYVPRFADGQKVKLAWPLAVFRLNHIFWPLDPSTGKWGRYLDKVLAVAMSLAFMQHNDAELRYLRFEASNRNLDAFLTGMPTYLILVEAQIRSLHILLHFEKLQKFLEIFYANIYIDPRKEPEMFRKVDGKMIINRLVSSMYLAVISLYLIAPVFSIINQSKDFSILYDLSVRFGSFVPNLYHCF
;
A
#
# COMPACT_ATOMS: atom_id res chain seq x y z
N MET A 1 21.49 4.58 3.53
CA MET A 1 21.01 3.30 4.10
C MET A 1 20.75 2.34 2.96
N VAL A 2 21.22 1.10 3.04
CA VAL A 2 21.00 0.10 1.99
C VAL A 2 19.80 -0.76 2.38
N ARG A 3 18.81 -0.84 1.50
CA ARG A 3 17.60 -1.66 1.71
C ARG A 3 17.88 -3.10 1.30
N TYR A 4 17.43 -4.06 2.11
CA TYR A 4 17.61 -5.49 1.89
C TYR A 4 17.11 -5.86 0.49
N VAL A 5 17.93 -6.62 -0.24
CA VAL A 5 17.52 -7.22 -1.52
C VAL A 5 17.59 -8.72 -1.31
N PRO A 6 16.46 -9.44 -1.44
CA PRO A 6 16.49 -10.88 -1.33
C PRO A 6 17.40 -11.48 -2.41
N ARG A 7 18.07 -12.56 -2.03
CA ARG A 7 19.01 -13.29 -2.89
C ARG A 7 18.45 -14.69 -3.16
N PHE A 8 18.72 -15.22 -4.34
CA PHE A 8 18.46 -16.62 -4.65
C PHE A 8 19.39 -17.52 -3.82
N ALA A 9 19.12 -18.84 -3.80
CA ALA A 9 20.01 -19.84 -3.19
C ALA A 9 21.46 -19.72 -3.70
N ASP A 10 21.64 -19.33 -4.96
CA ASP A 10 22.95 -19.16 -5.60
C ASP A 10 23.64 -17.82 -5.23
N GLY A 11 23.07 -17.06 -4.28
CA GLY A 11 23.60 -15.77 -3.80
C GLY A 11 23.39 -14.58 -4.73
N GLN A 12 22.84 -14.79 -5.93
CA GLN A 12 22.51 -13.71 -6.88
C GLN A 12 21.31 -12.87 -6.40
N LYS A 13 21.32 -11.57 -6.69
CA LYS A 13 20.23 -10.66 -6.35
C LYS A 13 18.98 -10.97 -7.20
N VAL A 14 17.83 -11.07 -6.56
CA VAL A 14 16.56 -11.30 -7.25
C VAL A 14 16.10 -10.03 -7.96
N LYS A 15 15.74 -10.14 -9.24
CA LYS A 15 14.99 -9.09 -9.94
C LYS A 15 13.53 -9.14 -9.47
N LEU A 16 13.19 -8.27 -8.51
CA LEU A 16 11.84 -8.16 -7.97
C LEU A 16 10.86 -7.70 -9.07
N ALA A 17 9.64 -8.23 -9.03
CA ALA A 17 8.55 -7.71 -9.86
C ALA A 17 8.28 -6.23 -9.55
N TRP A 18 7.83 -5.45 -10.53
CA TRP A 18 7.66 -4.01 -10.40
C TRP A 18 6.82 -3.57 -9.18
N PRO A 19 5.72 -4.23 -8.76
CA PRO A 19 4.94 -3.76 -7.60
C PRO A 19 5.75 -3.88 -6.31
N LEU A 20 6.55 -4.94 -6.21
CA LEU A 20 7.40 -5.21 -5.06
C LEU A 20 8.64 -4.31 -5.08
N ALA A 21 9.15 -3.96 -6.27
CA ALA A 21 10.20 -2.97 -6.43
C ALA A 21 9.74 -1.57 -6.01
N VAL A 22 8.49 -1.20 -6.32
CA VAL A 22 7.87 0.05 -5.82
C VAL A 22 7.66 -0.03 -4.32
N PHE A 23 7.15 -1.14 -3.79
CA PHE A 23 6.97 -1.33 -2.35
C PHE A 23 8.30 -1.25 -1.58
N ARG A 24 9.43 -1.66 -2.18
CA ARG A 24 10.77 -1.49 -1.62
C ARG A 24 11.20 -0.03 -1.45
N LEU A 25 10.63 0.91 -2.22
CA LEU A 25 10.87 2.34 -2.02
C LEU A 25 10.23 2.83 -0.71
N ASN A 26 9.29 2.08 -0.15
CA ASN A 26 8.68 2.41 1.12
C ASN A 26 9.71 2.23 2.25
N HIS A 27 10.29 3.35 2.68
CA HIS A 27 11.36 3.41 3.66
C HIS A 27 10.96 2.90 5.05
N ILE A 28 9.67 2.71 5.30
CA ILE A 28 9.12 2.41 6.63
C ILE A 28 8.91 0.91 6.82
N PHE A 29 8.49 0.21 5.77
CA PHE A 29 8.02 -1.18 5.86
C PHE A 29 8.99 -2.20 5.25
N TRP A 30 9.99 -1.75 4.50
CA TRP A 30 10.93 -2.66 3.84
C TRP A 30 12.19 -2.93 4.69
N PRO A 31 12.60 -4.20 4.86
CA PRO A 31 13.77 -4.56 5.66
C PRO A 31 15.05 -3.82 5.28
N LEU A 32 15.76 -3.34 6.30
CA LEU A 32 17.12 -2.83 6.14
C LEU A 32 18.09 -3.98 5.93
N ASP A 33 19.11 -3.75 5.11
CA ASP A 33 20.17 -4.72 4.92
C ASP A 33 20.94 -4.92 6.24
N PRO A 34 21.27 -6.16 6.66
CA PRO A 34 22.09 -6.45 7.84
C PRO A 34 23.42 -5.69 7.90
N SER A 35 23.96 -5.31 6.74
CA SER A 35 25.19 -4.51 6.61
C SER A 35 25.02 -3.03 7.01
N THR A 36 23.78 -2.57 7.28
CA THR A 36 23.50 -1.19 7.67
C THR A 36 24.01 -0.90 9.09
N GLY A 37 24.80 0.16 9.24
CA GLY A 37 25.35 0.60 10.53
C GLY A 37 24.28 0.87 11.59
N LYS A 38 24.67 0.76 12.87
CA LYS A 38 23.76 0.89 14.04
C LYS A 38 22.93 2.19 14.03
N TRP A 39 23.53 3.31 13.63
CA TRP A 39 22.86 4.61 13.48
C TRP A 39 21.76 4.61 12.41
N GLY A 40 22.00 3.91 11.29
CA GLY A 40 21.01 3.78 10.23
C GLY A 40 19.76 3.04 10.69
N ARG A 41 19.94 1.98 11.49
CA ARG A 41 18.83 1.23 12.09
C ARG A 41 18.07 2.04 13.14
N TYR A 42 18.77 2.89 13.89
CA TYR A 42 18.12 3.76 14.87
C TYR A 42 17.25 4.82 14.20
N LEU A 43 17.78 5.51 13.18
CA LEU A 43 17.01 6.49 12.38
C LEU A 43 15.77 5.88 11.74
N ASP A 44 15.88 4.67 11.19
CA ASP A 44 14.75 3.96 10.57
C ASP A 44 13.64 3.65 11.59
N LYS A 45 14.00 3.23 12.81
CA LYS A 45 13.05 3.05 13.91
C LYS A 45 12.39 4.37 14.35
N VAL A 46 13.16 5.45 14.45
CA VAL A 46 12.64 6.79 14.81
C VAL A 46 11.66 7.28 13.75
N LEU A 47 12.01 7.13 12.46
CA LEU A 47 11.12 7.50 11.35
C LEU A 47 9.85 6.66 11.34
N ALA A 48 9.94 5.35 11.61
CA ALA A 48 8.77 4.49 11.69
C ALA A 48 7.83 4.89 12.84
N VAL A 49 8.37 5.26 14.01
CA VAL A 49 7.57 5.80 15.13
C VAL A 49 6.94 7.14 14.75
N ALA A 50 7.69 8.07 14.17
CA ALA A 50 7.18 9.36 13.73
C ALA A 50 6.01 9.22 12.72
N MET A 51 6.14 8.29 11.77
CA MET A 51 5.08 8.00 10.81
C MET A 51 3.87 7.30 11.43
N SER A 52 4.07 6.42 12.42
CA SER A 52 2.97 5.85 13.19
C SER A 52 2.18 6.94 13.93
N LEU A 53 2.87 7.95 14.47
CA LEU A 53 2.22 9.09 15.11
C LEU A 53 1.45 9.96 14.10
N ALA A 54 2.02 10.23 12.93
CA ALA A 54 1.33 10.94 11.86
C ALA A 54 0.07 10.17 11.38
N PHE A 55 0.16 8.84 11.28
CA PHE A 55 -0.99 7.98 10.96
C PHE A 55 -2.07 8.04 12.05
N MET A 56 -1.68 8.04 13.33
CA MET A 56 -2.62 8.20 14.44
C MET A 56 -3.33 9.55 14.39
N GLN A 57 -2.62 10.63 14.06
CA GLN A 57 -3.24 11.95 13.88
C GLN A 57 -4.25 11.97 12.73
N HIS A 58 -3.95 11.29 11.62
CA HIS A 58 -4.87 11.18 10.49
C HIS A 58 -6.13 10.39 10.85
N ASN A 59 -5.96 9.24 11.53
CA ASN A 59 -7.09 8.44 12.01
C ASN A 59 -7.95 9.20 13.03
N ASP A 60 -7.33 9.95 13.93
CA ASP A 60 -8.04 10.78 14.91
C ASP A 60 -8.82 11.94 14.24
N ALA A 61 -8.28 12.53 13.16
CA ALA A 61 -9.01 13.52 12.36
C ALA A 61 -10.25 12.93 11.68
N GLU A 62 -10.11 11.77 11.03
CA GLU A 62 -11.22 11.06 10.38
C GLU A 62 -12.27 10.58 11.39
N LEU A 63 -11.84 10.07 12.56
CA LEU A 63 -12.75 9.69 13.63
C LEU A 63 -13.54 10.88 14.17
N ARG A 64 -12.91 12.05 14.31
CA ARG A 64 -13.60 13.29 14.69
C ARG A 64 -14.63 13.71 13.65
N TYR A 65 -14.30 13.62 12.37
CA TYR A 65 -15.22 13.90 11.27
C TYR A 65 -16.45 12.99 11.33
N LEU A 66 -16.24 11.67 11.46
CA LEU A 66 -17.34 10.70 11.57
C LEU A 66 -18.19 10.92 12.82
N ARG A 67 -17.57 11.24 13.96
CA ARG A 67 -18.27 11.53 15.21
C ARG A 67 -19.15 12.78 15.10
N PHE A 68 -18.67 13.80 14.39
CA PHE A 68 -19.42 15.02 14.14
C PHE A 68 -20.66 14.75 13.26
N GLU A 69 -20.49 14.04 12.14
CA GLU A 69 -21.60 13.69 11.26
C GLU A 69 -22.63 12.76 11.93
N ALA A 70 -22.15 11.80 12.74
CA ALA A 70 -23.03 10.95 13.55
C ALA A 70 -23.83 11.75 14.58
N SER A 71 -23.21 12.76 15.22
CA SER A 71 -23.89 13.65 16.17
C SER A 71 -24.95 14.51 15.50
N ASN A 72 -24.72 14.93 14.25
CA ASN A 72 -25.66 15.73 13.46
C ASN A 72 -26.78 14.92 12.79
N ARG A 73 -26.83 13.59 13.03
CA ARG A 73 -27.79 12.65 12.40
C ARG A 73 -27.72 12.62 10.87
N ASN A 74 -26.58 13.02 10.28
CA ASN A 74 -26.34 12.94 8.84
C ASN A 74 -25.86 11.54 8.46
N LEU A 75 -26.81 10.61 8.33
CA LEU A 75 -26.49 9.20 8.09
C LEU A 75 -25.78 8.96 6.75
N ASP A 76 -26.13 9.71 5.70
CA ASP A 76 -25.51 9.58 4.37
C ASP A 76 -24.02 9.96 4.37
N ALA A 77 -23.66 11.08 5.00
CA ALA A 77 -22.28 11.53 5.09
C ALA A 77 -21.43 10.57 5.96
N PHE A 78 -22.02 10.05 7.03
CA PHE A 78 -21.39 9.05 7.89
C PHE A 78 -21.13 7.72 7.16
N LEU A 79 -22.13 7.20 6.44
CA LEU A 79 -22.00 5.95 5.68
C LEU A 79 -21.02 6.08 4.51
N THR A 80 -20.89 7.28 3.94
CA THR A 80 -19.91 7.57 2.89
C THR A 80 -18.48 7.61 3.45
N GLY A 81 -18.27 8.16 4.64
CA GLY A 81 -16.95 8.25 5.28
C GLY A 81 -16.47 6.95 5.96
N MET A 82 -17.39 6.08 6.37
CA MET A 82 -17.07 4.87 7.12
C MET A 82 -16.12 3.90 6.39
N PRO A 83 -16.29 3.58 5.09
CA PRO A 83 -15.37 2.70 4.37
C PRO A 83 -13.93 3.23 4.38
N THR A 84 -13.75 4.53 4.18
CA THR A 84 -12.43 5.19 4.20
C THR A 84 -11.76 5.03 5.56
N TYR A 85 -12.51 5.25 6.65
CA TYR A 85 -11.99 5.08 8.00
C TYR A 85 -11.60 3.63 8.31
N LEU A 86 -12.42 2.64 7.90
CA LEU A 86 -12.10 1.23 8.09
C LEU A 86 -10.83 0.82 7.35
N ILE A 87 -10.62 1.33 6.12
CA ILE A 87 -9.39 1.10 5.35
C ILE A 87 -8.18 1.68 6.09
N LEU A 88 -8.29 2.89 6.66
CA LEU A 88 -7.20 3.51 7.41
C LEU A 88 -6.86 2.75 8.70
N VAL A 89 -7.86 2.22 9.40
CA VAL A 89 -7.66 1.37 10.58
C VAL A 89 -6.99 0.05 10.22
N GLU A 90 -7.45 -0.63 9.16
CA GLU A 90 -6.82 -1.86 8.67
C GLU A 90 -5.35 -1.59 8.29
N ALA A 91 -5.10 -0.50 7.56
CA ALA A 91 -3.77 -0.09 7.15
C ALA A 91 -2.87 0.20 8.35
N GLN A 92 -3.38 0.83 9.41
CA GLN A 92 -2.64 1.08 10.65
C GLN A 92 -2.26 -0.23 11.35
N ILE A 93 -3.21 -1.17 11.49
CA ILE A 93 -2.96 -2.46 12.12
C ILE A 93 -1.92 -3.26 11.33
N ARG A 94 -2.07 -3.34 10.00
CA ARG A 94 -1.12 -4.04 9.12
C ARG A 94 0.28 -3.41 9.18
N SER A 95 0.35 -2.08 9.20
CA SER A 95 1.60 -1.32 9.32
C SER A 95 2.30 -1.57 10.65
N LEU A 96 1.56 -1.55 11.76
CA LEU A 96 2.07 -1.85 13.09
C LEU A 96 2.58 -3.29 13.19
N HIS A 97 1.82 -4.24 12.64
CA HIS A 97 2.20 -5.65 12.60
C HIS A 97 3.52 -5.86 11.84
N ILE A 98 3.70 -5.20 10.70
CA ILE A 98 4.95 -5.24 9.93
C ILE A 98 6.11 -4.65 10.74
N LEU A 99 5.89 -3.51 11.41
CA LEU A 99 6.91 -2.85 12.21
C LEU A 99 7.36 -3.70 13.42
N LEU A 100 6.41 -4.38 14.09
CA LEU A 100 6.69 -5.25 15.23
C LEU A 100 7.35 -6.57 14.84
N HIS A 101 7.11 -7.05 13.61
CA HIS A 101 7.60 -8.35 13.13
C HIS A 101 8.58 -8.24 11.96
N PHE A 102 9.33 -7.15 11.92
CA PHE A 102 10.28 -6.84 10.85
C PHE A 102 11.33 -7.93 10.62
N GLU A 103 11.85 -8.54 11.70
CA GLU A 103 12.82 -9.64 11.61
C GLU A 103 12.18 -10.93 11.04
N LYS A 104 10.92 -11.19 11.37
CA LYS A 104 10.17 -12.32 10.81
C LYS A 104 9.91 -12.11 9.33
N LEU A 105 9.59 -10.88 8.91
CA LEU A 105 9.43 -10.53 7.49
C LEU A 105 10.73 -10.73 6.70
N GLN A 106 11.87 -10.33 7.28
CA GLN A 106 13.16 -10.55 6.64
C GLN A 106 13.48 -12.03 6.47
N LYS A 107 13.31 -12.85 7.53
CA LYS A 107 13.50 -14.30 7.46
C LYS A 107 12.55 -14.95 6.46
N PHE A 108 11.30 -14.49 6.43
CA PHE A 108 10.32 -14.97 5.46
C PHE A 108 10.77 -14.67 4.02
N LEU A 109 11.20 -13.45 3.73
CA LEU A 109 11.71 -13.08 2.40
C LEU A 109 12.94 -13.91 2.02
N GLU A 110 13.85 -14.14 2.94
CA GLU A 110 15.03 -14.98 2.72
C GLU A 110 14.64 -16.43 2.38
N ILE A 111 13.81 -17.07 3.21
CA ILE A 111 13.35 -18.45 2.99
C ILE A 111 12.55 -18.56 1.69
N PHE A 112 11.68 -17.60 1.42
CA PHE A 112 10.85 -17.59 0.23
C PHE A 112 11.72 -17.52 -1.03
N TYR A 113 12.66 -16.58 -1.10
CA TYR A 113 13.49 -16.41 -2.29
C TYR A 113 14.63 -17.42 -2.43
N ALA A 114 15.07 -18.05 -1.33
CA ALA A 114 16.05 -19.12 -1.37
C ALA A 114 15.44 -20.48 -1.75
N ASN A 115 14.29 -20.84 -1.18
CA ASN A 115 13.79 -22.22 -1.24
C ASN A 115 12.50 -22.41 -2.03
N ILE A 116 11.64 -21.39 -2.10
CA ILE A 116 10.28 -21.53 -2.63
C ILE A 116 10.14 -20.85 -3.99
N TYR A 117 10.85 -19.74 -4.18
CA TYR A 117 10.76 -18.94 -5.38
C TYR A 117 11.42 -19.67 -6.56
N ILE A 118 10.62 -19.91 -7.59
CA ILE A 118 11.06 -20.57 -8.82
C ILE A 118 11.92 -19.59 -9.59
N ASP A 119 13.21 -19.93 -9.76
CA ASP A 119 14.11 -19.12 -10.58
C ASP A 119 13.69 -19.22 -12.06
N PRO A 120 13.33 -18.10 -12.73
CA PRO A 120 12.96 -18.09 -14.14
C PRO A 120 14.05 -18.64 -15.06
N ARG A 121 15.31 -18.72 -14.62
CA ARG A 121 16.41 -19.32 -15.37
C ARG A 121 16.46 -20.84 -15.28
N LYS A 122 16.03 -21.41 -14.14
CA LYS A 122 16.09 -22.86 -13.91
C LYS A 122 14.84 -23.55 -14.45
N GLU A 123 13.66 -22.95 -14.27
CA GLU A 123 12.38 -23.55 -14.71
C GLU A 123 11.43 -22.51 -15.33
N PRO A 124 11.64 -22.14 -16.62
CA PRO A 124 10.88 -21.07 -17.27
C PRO A 124 9.40 -21.41 -17.47
N GLU A 125 9.05 -22.68 -17.71
CA GLU A 125 7.66 -23.07 -17.95
C GLU A 125 6.81 -23.01 -16.67
N MET A 126 7.36 -23.48 -15.55
CA MET A 126 6.68 -23.42 -14.26
C MET A 126 6.54 -21.97 -13.78
N PHE A 127 7.59 -21.16 -13.97
CA PHE A 127 7.56 -19.72 -13.69
C PHE A 127 6.42 -19.03 -14.48
N ARG A 128 6.27 -19.31 -15.78
CA ARG A 128 5.22 -18.69 -16.61
C ARG A 128 3.81 -19.04 -16.13
N LYS A 129 3.59 -20.26 -15.66
CA LYS A 129 2.30 -20.70 -15.11
C LYS A 129 1.95 -20.02 -13.78
N VAL A 130 2.96 -19.78 -12.94
CA VAL A 130 2.79 -19.07 -11.66
C VAL A 130 2.65 -17.56 -11.88
N ASP A 131 3.46 -16.97 -12.78
CA ASP A 131 3.40 -15.54 -13.10
C ASP A 131 2.05 -15.14 -13.69
N GLY A 132 1.46 -16.00 -14.52
CA GLY A 132 0.10 -15.82 -15.04
C GLY A 132 -0.97 -15.72 -13.95
N LYS A 133 -0.82 -16.44 -12.83
CA LYS A 133 -1.73 -16.32 -11.67
C LYS A 133 -1.49 -15.04 -10.86
N MET A 134 -0.28 -14.49 -10.90
CA MET A 134 0.05 -13.23 -10.22
C MET A 134 -0.38 -11.98 -10.99
N ILE A 135 -0.91 -12.12 -12.23
CA ILE A 135 -1.35 -10.98 -13.03
C ILE A 135 -2.51 -10.22 -12.37
N ILE A 136 -3.40 -10.92 -11.68
CA ILE A 136 -4.53 -10.33 -10.95
C ILE A 136 -4.00 -9.41 -9.84
N ASN A 137 -3.03 -9.87 -9.06
CA ASN A 137 -2.41 -9.04 -8.03
C ASN A 137 -1.70 -7.80 -8.61
N ARG A 138 -1.07 -7.92 -9.79
CA ARG A 138 -0.45 -6.78 -10.48
C ARG A 138 -1.52 -5.79 -10.96
N LEU A 139 -2.64 -6.27 -11.47
CA LEU A 139 -3.77 -5.44 -11.89
C LEU A 139 -4.35 -4.67 -10.70
N VAL A 140 -4.64 -5.35 -9.59
CA VAL A 140 -5.14 -4.71 -8.36
C VAL A 140 -4.15 -3.65 -7.85
N SER A 141 -2.85 -3.97 -7.85
CA SER A 141 -1.81 -3.01 -7.47
C SER A 141 -1.78 -1.78 -8.39
N SER A 142 -1.98 -1.97 -9.71
CA SER A 142 -2.03 -0.88 -10.68
C SER A 142 -3.27 0.01 -10.53
N MET A 143 -4.43 -0.58 -10.21
CA MET A 143 -5.65 0.17 -9.90
C MET A 143 -5.45 1.03 -8.66
N TYR A 144 -4.81 0.48 -7.63
CA TYR A 144 -4.49 1.23 -6.41
C TYR A 144 -3.56 2.42 -6.71
N LEU A 145 -2.54 2.21 -7.55
CA LEU A 145 -1.64 3.28 -7.98
C LEU A 145 -2.38 4.36 -8.80
N ALA A 146 -3.34 3.96 -9.64
CA ALA A 146 -4.17 4.89 -10.41
C ALA A 146 -5.06 5.75 -9.49
N VAL A 147 -5.65 5.15 -8.46
CA VAL A 147 -6.44 5.88 -7.45
C VAL A 147 -5.58 6.89 -6.70
N ILE A 148 -4.40 6.48 -6.22
CA ILE A 148 -3.46 7.40 -5.55
C ILE A 148 -3.05 8.55 -6.48
N SER A 149 -2.75 8.24 -7.75
CA SER A 149 -2.40 9.24 -8.75
C SER A 149 -3.54 10.24 -8.95
N LEU A 150 -4.78 9.76 -8.97
CA LEU A 150 -5.95 10.61 -9.10
C LEU A 150 -6.15 11.53 -7.89
N TYR A 151 -5.94 11.02 -6.68
CA TYR A 151 -5.96 11.84 -5.46
C TYR A 151 -4.89 12.92 -5.44
N LEU A 152 -3.74 12.71 -6.11
CA LEU A 152 -2.69 13.74 -6.24
C LEU A 152 -3.01 14.75 -7.35
N ILE A 153 -3.62 14.29 -8.44
CA ILE A 153 -3.94 15.12 -9.61
C ILE A 153 -5.12 16.05 -9.31
N ALA A 154 -6.17 15.57 -8.64
CA ALA A 154 -7.37 16.34 -8.32
C ALA A 154 -7.10 17.70 -7.62
N PRO A 155 -6.27 17.79 -6.56
CA PRO A 155 -5.95 19.07 -5.94
C PRO A 155 -5.11 19.98 -6.84
N VAL A 156 -4.22 19.44 -7.67
CA VAL A 156 -3.44 20.22 -8.65
C VAL A 156 -4.36 20.87 -9.68
N PHE A 157 -5.33 20.11 -10.22
CA PHE A 157 -6.33 20.66 -11.14
C PHE A 157 -7.26 21.68 -10.47
N SER A 158 -7.65 21.47 -9.21
CA SER A 158 -8.45 22.43 -8.45
C SER A 158 -7.71 23.76 -8.21
N ILE A 159 -6.41 23.71 -7.94
CA ILE A 159 -5.57 24.92 -7.81
C ILE A 159 -5.45 25.67 -9.14
N ILE A 160 -5.25 24.95 -10.25
CA ILE A 160 -5.12 25.55 -11.59
C ILE A 160 -6.45 26.20 -12.03
N ASN A 161 -7.58 25.56 -11.77
CA ASN A 161 -8.89 26.05 -12.20
C ASN A 161 -9.53 27.06 -11.24
N GLN A 162 -8.89 27.40 -10.11
CA GLN A 162 -9.43 28.27 -9.05
C GLN A 162 -10.86 27.93 -8.54
N SER A 163 -11.38 26.75 -8.88
CA SER A 163 -12.69 26.30 -8.42
C SER A 163 -12.53 25.65 -7.05
N LYS A 164 -13.11 26.27 -6.02
CA LYS A 164 -13.19 25.77 -4.63
C LYS A 164 -14.07 24.53 -4.47
N ASP A 165 -14.38 23.84 -5.55
CA ASP A 165 -15.30 22.71 -5.53
C ASP A 165 -14.50 21.41 -5.46
N PHE A 166 -14.40 20.89 -4.24
CA PHE A 166 -14.03 19.50 -3.95
C PHE A 166 -14.94 18.47 -4.68
N SER A 167 -15.99 18.91 -5.39
CA SER A 167 -16.90 18.08 -6.18
C SER A 167 -16.25 17.33 -7.34
N ILE A 168 -15.08 17.73 -7.86
CA ILE A 168 -14.40 16.96 -8.92
C ILE A 168 -13.95 15.59 -8.40
N LEU A 169 -13.51 15.51 -7.14
CA LEU A 169 -13.06 14.27 -6.53
C LEU A 169 -14.22 13.29 -6.32
N TYR A 170 -15.40 13.82 -5.98
CA TYR A 170 -16.65 13.06 -5.85
C TYR A 170 -17.22 12.64 -7.21
N ASP A 171 -17.25 13.54 -8.20
CA ASP A 171 -17.76 13.22 -9.54
C ASP A 171 -16.85 12.24 -10.29
N LEU A 172 -15.53 12.31 -10.09
CA LEU A 172 -14.61 11.32 -10.66
C LEU A 172 -14.65 9.98 -9.94
N SER A 173 -14.79 9.92 -8.61
CA SER A 173 -14.95 8.64 -7.90
C SER A 173 -16.27 7.95 -8.25
N VAL A 174 -17.36 8.73 -8.41
CA VAL A 174 -18.67 8.22 -8.85
C VAL A 174 -18.61 7.80 -10.33
N ARG A 175 -17.96 8.57 -11.22
CA ARG A 175 -17.78 8.18 -12.63
C ARG A 175 -16.88 6.95 -12.80
N PHE A 176 -15.81 6.80 -12.02
CA PHE A 176 -14.99 5.58 -12.05
C PHE A 176 -15.69 4.38 -11.40
N GLY A 177 -16.48 4.59 -10.34
CA GLY A 177 -17.39 3.57 -9.79
C GLY A 177 -18.44 3.12 -10.80
N SER A 178 -18.91 4.02 -11.67
CA SER A 178 -19.83 3.69 -12.78
C SER A 178 -19.17 3.00 -13.98
N PHE A 179 -17.83 2.82 -13.98
CA PHE A 179 -17.12 2.03 -14.99
C PHE A 179 -17.03 0.54 -14.64
N VAL A 180 -17.62 0.12 -13.50
CA VAL A 180 -17.90 -1.29 -13.19
C VAL A 180 -19.42 -1.54 -13.08
N PRO A 181 -20.24 -1.31 -14.12
CA PRO A 181 -21.62 -1.77 -14.12
C PRO A 181 -21.64 -3.15 -14.79
N ASN A 182 -21.41 -4.24 -14.02
CA ASN A 182 -21.89 -5.62 -14.30
C ASN A 182 -21.01 -6.71 -13.65
N LEU A 183 -20.93 -6.74 -12.32
CA LEU A 183 -20.51 -7.97 -11.62
C LEU A 183 -21.41 -8.34 -10.42
N TYR A 184 -22.54 -7.65 -10.25
CA TYR A 184 -23.52 -7.93 -9.18
C TYR A 184 -24.75 -8.73 -9.65
N HIS A 185 -24.71 -9.37 -10.82
CA HIS A 185 -25.79 -10.24 -11.32
C HIS A 185 -25.41 -11.72 -11.48
N CYS A 186 -24.33 -12.17 -10.86
CA CYS A 186 -24.01 -13.61 -10.75
C CYS A 186 -23.59 -13.96 -9.32
N PHE A 187 -24.53 -13.85 -8.38
CA PHE A 187 -24.67 -14.74 -7.23
C PHE A 187 -26.15 -14.76 -6.83
#